data_AF-A0A261KQD7-F1
#
_entry.id   AF-A0A261KQD7-F1
#
_cell.length_a   1.000
_cell.length_b   1.000
_cell.length_c   1.000
_cell.angle_alpha   90.00
_cell.angle_beta   90.00
_cell.angle_gamma   90.00
#
_symmetry.space_group_name_H-M   'P 1'
#
loop_
_entity.id
_entity.type
_entity.pdbx_description
1 polymer ?
#
loop_
_entity_poly.entity_id
_entity_poly.type
_entity_poly.pdbx_seq_one_letter_code
_entity_poly.pdbx_strand_id
1 'polypeptide(L)'
;MDKNTFTALTSIQGDGFSVATEFDIVTTNAAAETSSAFIVYNSENGNLFYNANGSAAGLGDGANFATLTNNAQISADDFFLR
;
A
#
# COMPACT_ATOMS: atom_id res chain seq x y z
N MET A 1 -8.06 -5.49 4.66
CA MET A 1 -7.21 -6.00 3.58
C MET A 1 -7.14 -7.49 3.73
N ASP A 2 -7.65 -8.23 2.74
CA ASP A 2 -7.70 -9.69 2.78
C ASP A 2 -6.37 -10.29 2.30
N LYS A 3 -5.73 -11.13 3.13
CA LYS A 3 -4.39 -11.69 2.82
C LYS A 3 -4.36 -12.69 1.67
N ASN A 4 -5.51 -13.14 1.15
CA ASN A 4 -5.55 -13.94 -0.09
C ASN A 4 -5.42 -13.05 -1.34
N THR A 5 -5.77 -11.76 -1.22
CA THR A 5 -5.60 -10.77 -2.28
C THR A 5 -4.25 -10.06 -2.18
N PHE A 6 -3.88 -9.62 -0.97
CA PHE A 6 -2.64 -8.90 -0.69
C PHE A 6 -1.57 -9.87 -0.16
N THR A 7 -1.22 -10.84 -0.99
CA THR A 7 -0.40 -12.02 -0.61
C THR A 7 1.04 -11.71 -0.19
N ALA A 8 1.58 -10.55 -0.58
CA ALA A 8 2.91 -10.11 -0.15
C ALA A 8 2.94 -9.66 1.33
N LEU A 9 1.78 -9.37 1.93
CA LEU A 9 1.71 -8.90 3.32
C LEU A 9 2.01 -10.01 4.33
N THR A 10 2.96 -9.73 5.20
CA THR A 10 3.42 -10.56 6.30
C THR A 10 2.93 -10.08 7.66
N SER A 11 2.38 -8.85 7.77
CA SER A 11 1.76 -8.35 9.01
C SER A 11 0.70 -9.31 9.58
N ILE A 12 0.62 -9.33 10.92
CA ILE A 12 -0.37 -10.10 11.67
C ILE A 12 -1.76 -9.55 11.38
N GLN A 13 -2.78 -10.41 11.36
CA GLN A 13 -4.17 -9.98 11.22
C GLN A 13 -4.59 -9.10 12.42
N GLY A 14 -5.35 -8.05 12.15
CA GLY A 14 -5.77 -7.07 13.15
C GLY A 14 -5.66 -5.63 12.67
N ASP A 15 -5.61 -4.71 13.63
CA ASP A 15 -5.46 -3.28 13.39
C ASP A 15 -4.01 -2.95 13.00
N GLY A 16 -3.87 -2.19 11.91
CA GLY A 16 -2.61 -1.68 11.40
C GLY A 16 -1.67 -2.71 10.76
N PHE A 17 -0.55 -2.21 10.26
CA PHE A 17 0.57 -3.06 9.82
C PHE A 17 1.52 -3.32 10.99
N SER A 18 1.66 -4.58 11.40
CA SER A 18 2.67 -4.98 12.39
C SER A 18 4.10 -4.97 11.83
N VAL A 19 4.26 -4.88 10.50
CA VAL A 19 5.53 -4.76 9.81
C VAL A 19 5.62 -3.37 9.18
N ALA A 20 6.46 -2.51 9.74
CA ALA A 20 6.54 -1.09 9.39
C ALA A 20 6.87 -0.82 7.92
N THR A 21 7.56 -1.74 7.24
CA THR A 21 7.95 -1.58 5.84
C THR A 21 6.85 -1.94 4.84
N GLU A 22 5.66 -2.35 5.29
CA GLU A 22 4.58 -2.78 4.39
C GLU A 22 3.66 -1.65 3.94
N PHE A 23 3.76 -0.48 4.58
CA PHE A 23 3.04 0.73 4.21
C PHE A 23 3.99 1.89 3.96
N ASP A 24 3.75 2.64 2.89
CA ASP A 24 4.54 3.82 2.54
C ASP A 24 3.64 4.93 1.96
N ILE A 25 4.07 6.17 2.12
CA ILE A 25 3.40 7.36 1.58
C ILE A 25 4.36 8.04 0.61
N VAL A 26 3.91 8.21 -0.63
CA VAL A 26 4.65 8.84 -1.71
C VAL A 26 3.84 9.98 -2.32
N THR A 27 4.47 10.75 -3.21
CA THR A 27 3.83 11.90 -3.88
C THR A 27 3.60 11.68 -5.38
N THR A 28 4.01 10.54 -5.94
CA THR A 28 3.81 10.23 -7.37
C THR A 28 3.48 8.76 -7.59
N ASN A 29 2.77 8.45 -8.67
CA ASN A 29 2.48 7.06 -9.03
C ASN A 29 3.77 6.30 -9.39
N ALA A 30 4.73 6.96 -10.04
CA ALA A 30 6.02 6.35 -10.37
C ALA A 30 6.80 5.95 -9.11
N ALA A 31 6.74 6.75 -8.04
CA ALA A 31 7.33 6.37 -6.75
C ALA A 31 6.62 5.17 -6.11
N ALA A 32 5.30 5.04 -6.31
CA ALA A 32 4.56 3.87 -5.85
C ALA A 32 4.98 2.58 -6.56
N GLU A 33 5.28 2.67 -7.86
CA GLU A 33 5.79 1.57 -8.70
C GLU A 33 7.24 1.16 -8.39
N THR A 34 7.93 1.87 -7.49
CA THR A 34 9.32 1.56 -7.10
C THR A 34 9.53 1.51 -5.60
N SER A 35 8.47 1.66 -4.79
CA SER A 35 8.58 1.63 -3.33
C SER A 35 8.94 0.22 -2.85
N SER A 36 9.65 0.09 -1.73
CA SER A 36 9.85 -1.21 -1.09
C SER A 36 8.61 -1.71 -0.34
N ALA A 37 7.63 -0.84 -0.08
CA ALA A 37 6.39 -1.21 0.58
C ALA A 37 5.40 -1.87 -0.36
N PHE A 38 4.49 -2.65 0.22
CA PHE A 38 3.47 -3.40 -0.52
C PHE A 38 2.17 -2.61 -0.66
N ILE A 39 1.79 -1.81 0.34
CA ILE A 39 0.68 -0.86 0.25
C ILE A 39 1.27 0.53 0.17
N VAL A 40 1.02 1.23 -0.93
CA VAL A 40 1.60 2.55 -1.16
C VAL A 40 0.50 3.57 -1.40
N TYR A 41 0.46 4.60 -0.56
CA TYR A 41 -0.48 5.71 -0.68
C TYR A 41 0.19 6.89 -1.40
N ASN A 42 -0.39 7.35 -2.50
CA ASN A 42 0.00 8.60 -3.13
C ASN A 42 -0.83 9.76 -2.53
N SER A 43 -0.19 10.59 -1.71
CA SER A 43 -0.85 11.70 -1.00
C SER A 43 -1.29 12.84 -1.92
N GLU A 44 -0.72 12.97 -3.12
CA GLU A 44 -1.07 14.04 -4.07
C GLU A 44 -2.40 13.78 -4.78
N ASN A 45 -2.72 12.52 -5.06
CA ASN A 45 -3.92 12.15 -5.83
C ASN A 45 -4.86 11.17 -5.11
N GLY A 46 -4.50 10.70 -3.92
CA GLY A 46 -5.32 9.82 -3.12
C GLY A 46 -5.26 8.33 -3.51
N ASN A 47 -4.45 7.95 -4.51
CA ASN A 47 -4.40 6.57 -4.97
C ASN A 47 -3.71 5.65 -3.95
N LEU A 48 -4.28 4.47 -3.77
CA LEU A 48 -3.71 3.36 -3.02
C LEU A 48 -3.34 2.24 -3.98
N PHE A 49 -2.07 1.89 -3.97
CA PHE A 49 -1.49 0.85 -4.80
C PHE A 49 -1.16 -0.38 -3.98
N TYR A 50 -1.41 -1.54 -4.56
CA TYR A 50 -0.76 -2.77 -4.16
C TYR A 50 0.45 -2.98 -5.06
N ASN A 51 1.64 -2.96 -4.48
CA ASN A 51 2.92 -3.14 -5.15
C ASN A 51 3.45 -4.54 -4.86
N ALA A 52 2.97 -5.55 -5.58
CA ALA A 52 3.12 -6.97 -5.21
C ALA A 52 4.57 -7.49 -5.28
N ASN A 53 5.43 -6.80 -6.03
CA ASN A 53 6.83 -7.12 -6.29
C ASN A 53 7.81 -6.21 -5.51
N GLY A 54 7.32 -5.36 -4.60
CA GLY A 54 8.16 -4.49 -3.76
C GLY A 54 9.05 -3.57 -4.59
N SER A 55 10.34 -3.49 -4.27
CA SER A 55 11.27 -2.55 -4.91
C SER A 55 11.60 -2.83 -6.39
N ALA A 56 11.05 -3.89 -6.98
CA ALA A 56 11.19 -4.15 -8.41
C ALA A 56 10.34 -3.15 -9.21
N ALA A 57 10.76 -2.79 -10.41
CA ALA A 57 10.05 -1.79 -11.20
C ALA A 57 8.62 -2.25 -11.59
N GLY A 58 7.65 -1.34 -11.48
CA GLY A 58 6.23 -1.61 -11.71
C GLY A 58 5.57 -2.28 -10.51
N LEU A 59 4.26 -2.54 -10.56
CA LEU A 59 3.48 -3.10 -9.43
C LEU A 59 3.45 -4.64 -9.36
N GLY A 60 4.16 -5.32 -10.27
CA GLY A 60 4.05 -6.77 -10.44
C GLY A 60 2.63 -7.17 -10.86
N ASP A 61 2.05 -8.14 -10.15
CA ASP A 61 0.63 -8.53 -10.31
C ASP A 61 -0.34 -7.58 -9.55
N GLY A 62 0.20 -6.54 -8.94
CA GLY A 62 -0.56 -5.51 -8.23
C GLY A 62 -1.14 -4.43 -9.14
N ALA A 63 -1.89 -3.52 -8.54
CA ALA A 63 -2.57 -2.43 -9.23
C ALA A 63 -2.98 -1.32 -8.26
N ASN A 64 -3.48 -0.21 -8.79
CA ASN A 64 -4.32 0.69 -8.01
C ASN A 64 -5.62 -0.04 -7.62
N PHE A 65 -5.90 -0.15 -6.33
CA PHE A 65 -7.10 -0.83 -5.82
C PHE A 65 -8.10 0.13 -5.16
N ALA A 66 -7.72 1.37 -4.87
CA ALA A 66 -8.60 2.37 -4.27
C ALA A 66 -8.09 3.80 -4.53
N THR A 67 -9.01 4.76 -4.54
CA THR A 67 -8.70 6.19 -4.56
C THR A 67 -9.47 6.88 -3.43
N LEU A 68 -8.74 7.48 -2.49
CA LEU A 68 -9.30 8.28 -1.40
C LEU A 68 -9.56 9.70 -1.89
N THR A 69 -10.82 10.11 -1.93
CA THR A 69 -11.18 11.50 -2.23
C THR A 69 -10.86 12.40 -1.03
N ASN A 70 -10.40 13.63 -1.29
CA ASN A 70 -10.06 14.67 -0.29
C ASN A 70 -8.67 14.60 0.37
N ASN A 71 -7.67 14.00 -0.30
CA ASN A 71 -6.26 13.99 0.18
C ASN A 71 -6.15 13.54 1.65
N ALA A 72 -6.87 12.47 1.99
CA ALA A 72 -6.96 11.97 3.35
C ALA A 72 -5.55 11.78 3.94
N GLN A 73 -5.35 12.27 5.17
CA GLN A 73 -4.15 11.98 5.92
C GLN A 73 -4.37 10.64 6.61
N ILE A 74 -3.71 9.60 6.08
CA ILE A 74 -3.79 8.24 6.61
C ILE A 74 -2.39 7.77 7.02
N SER A 75 -2.36 6.72 7.80
CA SER A 75 -1.19 6.08 8.37
C SER A 75 -1.32 4.56 8.28
N ALA A 76 -0.26 3.84 8.66
CA ALA A 76 -0.27 2.39 8.72
C ALA A 76 -1.39 1.84 9.65
N ASP A 77 -1.81 2.60 10.67
CA ASP A 77 -2.80 2.19 11.66
C ASP A 77 -4.25 2.29 11.15
N ASP A 78 -4.48 2.97 10.03
CA ASP A 78 -5.83 3.15 9.45
C ASP A 78 -6.32 1.94 8.64
N PHE A 79 -5.50 0.88 8.57
CA PHE A 79 -5.81 -0.33 7.83
C PHE A 79 -6.20 -1.46 8.79
N PHE A 80 -7.18 -2.28 8.38
CA PHE A 80 -7.57 -3.49 9.10
C PHE A 80 -7.23 -4.72 8.28
N LEU A 81 -6.37 -5.61 8.76
CA LEU A 81 -5.93 -6.82 8.06
C LEU A 81 -6.77 -8.03 8.47
N ARG A 82 -7.24 -8.79 7.49
CA ARG A 82 -8.08 -10.00 7.62
C ARG A 82 -7.44 -11.18 6.93
#